data_AF-A0A973G7F0-F1
#
_entry.id   AF-A0A973G7F0-F1
#
_cell.length_a   1.000
_cell.length_b   1.000
_cell.length_c   1.000
_cell.angle_alpha   90.00
_cell.angle_beta   90.00
_cell.angle_gamma   90.00
#
_symmetry.space_group_name_H-M   'P 1'
#
loop_
_entity.id
_entity.type
_entity.pdbx_description
1 polymer ?
#
loop_
_entity_poly.entity_id
_entity_poly.type
_entity_poly.pdbx_seq_one_letter_code
_entity_poly.pdbx_strand_id
1 'polypeptide(L)' 'FIASSVYGTRSSSVIMIDKRDRVMFIERVFNGHQDPWMEVKLEFRIQEN' A
#
# COMPACT_ATOMS: atom_id res chain seq x y z
N PHE A 1 1.89 10.54 1.65
CA PHE A 1 2.87 10.26 0.58
C PHE A 1 3.78 11.46 0.45
N ILE A 2 5.10 11.31 0.61
CA ILE A 2 6.06 12.40 0.37
C ILE A 2 6.35 12.40 -1.13
N ALA A 3 5.75 13.34 -1.85
CA ALA A 3 6.03 13.60 -3.25
C ALA A 3 7.14 14.66 -3.32
N SER A 4 8.40 14.22 -3.29
CA SER A 4 9.52 15.08 -3.68
C SER A 4 9.81 14.86 -5.17
N SER A 5 10.09 15.94 -5.88
CA SER A 5 10.40 15.96 -7.32
C SER A 5 11.72 15.28 -7.70
N VAL A 6 12.59 15.04 -6.71
CA VAL A 6 13.93 14.45 -6.92
C VAL A 6 14.11 13.14 -6.13
N TYR A 7 13.36 12.96 -5.05
CA TYR A 7 13.41 11.76 -4.20
C TYR A 7 12.01 11.46 -3.65
N GLY A 8 11.12 11.05 -4.54
CA GLY A 8 9.76 10.63 -4.18
C GLY A 8 9.75 9.37 -3.30
N THR A 9 8.58 9.09 -2.74
CA THR A 9 8.29 7.85 -2.00
C THR A 9 8.60 6.64 -2.91
N ARG A 10 9.67 5.90 -2.62
CA ARG A 10 10.03 4.70 -3.40
C ARG A 10 9.04 3.56 -3.21
N SER A 11 8.46 3.47 -2.02
CA SER A 11 7.42 2.49 -1.70
C SER A 11 6.42 3.07 -0.71
N SER A 12 5.17 2.65 -0.82
CA SER A 12 4.12 3.01 0.12
C SER A 12 3.25 1.81 0.44
N SER A 13 3.10 1.59 1.75
CA SER A 13 2.19 0.60 2.31
C SER A 13 0.96 1.26 2.90
N VAL A 14 -0.22 0.75 2.58
CA VAL A 14 -1.49 1.11 3.21
C VAL A 14 -2.10 -0.15 3.79
N ILE A 15 -2.41 -0.10 5.09
CA ILE A 15 -3.21 -1.12 5.76
C ILE A 15 -4.48 -0.45 6.25
N MET A 16 -5.61 -0.96 5.81
CA MET A 16 -6.93 -0.52 6.23
C MET A 16 -7.60 -1.68 6.95
N ILE A 17 -8.02 -1.46 8.18
CA ILE A 17 -8.75 -2.45 8.99
C ILE A 17 -10.09 -1.82 9.34
N ASP A 18 -11.18 -2.46 8.92
CA ASP A 18 -12.52 -2.00 9.28
C ASP A 18 -12.98 -2.56 10.63
N LYS A 19 -14.14 -2.10 11.12
CA LYS A 19 -14.72 -2.57 12.40
C LYS A 19 -15.29 -4.01 12.34
N ARG A 20 -15.12 -4.72 11.23
CA ARG A 20 -15.59 -6.09 10.98
C ARG A 20 -14.44 -7.02 10.60
N ASP A 21 -13.23 -6.64 11.04
CA ASP A 21 -11.97 -7.36 10.87
C ASP A 21 -11.60 -7.67 9.42
N ARG A 22 -12.08 -6.86 8.47
CA ARG A 22 -11.63 -6.92 7.09
C ARG A 22 -10.38 -6.07 6.95
N VAL A 23 -9.35 -6.68 6.41
CA VAL A 23 -8.07 -6.05 6.12
C VAL A 23 -7.94 -5.86 4.61
N MET A 24 -7.57 -4.64 4.23
CA MET A 24 -7.07 -4.33 2.89
C MET A 24 -5.63 -3.87 3.02
N PHE A 25 -4.71 -4.61 2.42
CA PHE A 25 -3.30 -4.29 2.32
C PHE A 25 -2.98 -3.88 0.89
N ILE A 26 -2.36 -2.72 0.71
CA ILE A 26 -1.89 -2.22 -0.58
C ILE A 26 -0.43 -1.80 -0.45
N GLU A 27 0.45 -2.43 -1.22
CA GLU A 27 1.83 -1.99 -1.41
C GLU A 27 1.99 -1.44 -2.82
N ARG A 28 2.60 -0.25 -2.94
CA ARG A 28 2.95 0.36 -4.22
C ARG A 28 4.42 0.71 -4.25
N VAL A 29 5.11 0.31 -5.30
CA VAL A 29 6.52 0.68 -5.53
C VAL A 29 6.61 1.59 -6.74
N PHE A 30 7.35 2.69 -6.60
CA PHE A 30 7.54 3.72 -7.62
C PHE A 30 8.99 3.74 -8.09
N ASN A 31 9.21 3.94 -9.39
CA ASN A 31 10.55 3.98 -9.99
C ASN A 31 10.74 5.23 -10.86
N GLY A 32 10.71 6.41 -10.24
CA GLY A 32 10.97 7.69 -10.91
C GLY A 32 9.79 8.28 -11.69
N HIS A 33 8.62 7.62 -11.67
CA HIS A 33 7.37 8.08 -12.30
C HIS A 33 6.25 8.16 -11.26
N GLN A 34 5.17 8.89 -11.60
CA GLN A 34 4.01 9.06 -10.72
C GLN A 34 3.21 7.77 -10.56
N ASP A 35 3.20 6.92 -11.58
CA ASP A 35 2.54 5.62 -11.53
C ASP A 35 3.44 4.55 -10.89
N PRO A 36 2.88 3.64 -10.08
CA PRO A 36 3.64 2.54 -9.52
C PRO A 36 4.02 1.54 -10.63
N TRP A 37 5.25 1.03 -10.59
CA TRP A 37 5.69 -0.05 -11.48
C TRP A 37 5.31 -1.43 -10.93
N MET A 38 5.00 -1.51 -9.64
CA MET A 38 4.51 -2.71 -8.97
C MET A 38 3.43 -2.32 -7.95
N GLU A 39 2.34 -3.08 -7.95
CA GLU A 39 1.30 -3.01 -6.93
C GLU A 39 0.98 -4.43 -6.42
N VAL A 40 0.87 -4.58 -5.10
CA VAL A 40 0.30 -5.77 -4.46
C VAL A 40 -0.93 -5.33 -3.69
N LYS A 41 -2.06 -5.96 -3.96
CA LYS A 41 -3.31 -5.75 -3.22
C LYS A 41 -3.80 -7.08 -2.64
N LEU A 42 -4.00 -7.11 -1.33
CA LEU A 42 -4.53 -8.25 -0.61
C LEU A 42 -5.76 -7.84 0.19
N GLU A 43 -6.78 -8.68 0.15
CA GLU A 43 -7.99 -8.53 0.97
C GLU A 43 -8.21 -9.82 1.74
N PHE A 44 -8.24 -9.73 3.08
CA PHE A 44 -8.41 -10.88 3.96
C PHE A 44 -9.15 -10.50 5.24
N ARG A 45 -9.53 -11.51 6.04
CA ARG A 45 -10.12 -11.30 7.35
C ARG A 45 -9.16 -11.75 8.43
N ILE A 46 -9.11 -11.02 9.54
CA ILE A 46 -8.41 -11.48 10.72
C ILE A 46 -9.19 -12.68 11.27
N GLN A 47 -8.50 -13.78 11.53
CA GLN A 47 -9.03 -14.94 12.23
C GLN A 47 -8.21 -15.13 13.50
N GLU A 48 -8.86 -15.29 14.64
CA GLU A 48 -8.21 -15.78 15.85
C GLU A 48 -8.09 -17.31 15.72
N ASN A 49 -6.89 -17.83 15.99
CA ASN A 49 -6.60 -19.27 16.05
C ASN A 49 -6.85 -19.81 17.45
#